data_AF-A0AAV0HV87-F1
#
_entry.id   AF-A0AAV0HV87-F1
#
_cell.length_a   1.000
_cell.length_b   1.000
_cell.length_c   1.000
_cell.angle_alpha   90.00
_cell.angle_beta   90.00
_cell.angle_gamma   90.00
#
_symmetry.space_group_name_H-M   'P 1'
#
loop_
_entity.id
_entity.type
_entity.pdbx_description
1 polymer ?
#
loop_
_entity_poly.entity_id
_entity_poly.type
_entity_poly.pdbx_seq_one_letter_code
_entity_poly.pdbx_strand_id
1 'polypeptide(L)'
;MSNLLCFDCIGGKGKITGQLAVAWEQLEDKPVTIWQGADHCASQMGSKISKQGSLRVANATLQSSTHDSLISYLTTSNILRNLVSKHRRRMLIAGYDLDMSYITDRVLAMSFPAERMRAMYRNPLWQVKSVLDMRHGGHYKVYNLCIEQSYDPSHFHSRVETFPIDDNHVPALPMIKLFCENVDSWLSQDPKNLAVIHCMAGKGRTGLMVCVYLVYCGMTAEDALQLYASKRTTNNQGVSIPSQRRYVQYWASALTFPRGINNGPPDVNLPPSCSRELRRIRLYDIVNTDSVFFVVSELQEIPGQLYRPSVEVAKGSCRQVRQGYHRTYSPRYYISFVEDDEDGKTSDSDHQEPHVVVQMDTESSIIYQKTCLDHYFEKPVELSGDVRIIFYEKMIGGRLFYVCFNTSFIKNSLLQFTPGDLDKLGKRGRSMCGPSFCLELTFGPANSKCSELPFVSNVDFSDGLEEM
;
A
#
# COMPACT_ATOMS: atom_id res chain seq x y z
N MET A 1 34.32 16.56 -16.41
CA MET A 1 35.64 16.01 -16.01
C MET A 1 35.39 14.71 -15.27
N SER A 2 35.87 13.66 -15.89
CA SER A 2 35.78 12.26 -15.52
C SER A 2 36.46 12.01 -14.17
N ASN A 3 35.81 11.30 -13.25
CA ASN A 3 36.52 10.61 -12.18
C ASN A 3 36.24 9.13 -12.28
N LEU A 4 37.30 8.43 -12.67
CA LEU A 4 37.48 6.99 -12.64
C LEU A 4 37.31 6.45 -11.21
N LEU A 5 36.69 5.28 -11.10
CA LEU A 5 36.99 4.34 -10.02
C LEU A 5 37.66 3.12 -10.66
N CYS A 6 38.97 3.02 -10.47
CA CYS A 6 39.74 1.81 -10.71
C CYS A 6 39.36 0.74 -9.67
N PHE A 7 39.14 -0.49 -10.13
CA PHE A 7 39.24 -1.70 -9.32
C PHE A 7 39.91 -2.79 -10.17
N ASP A 8 41.24 -2.83 -10.11
CA ASP A 8 42.06 -4.04 -10.28
C ASP A 8 42.51 -4.41 -8.85
N CYS A 9 42.60 -5.66 -8.38
CA CYS A 9 42.81 -6.92 -9.07
C CYS A 9 42.64 -8.11 -8.08
N ILE A 10 42.50 -9.32 -8.65
CA ILE A 10 42.87 -10.65 -8.13
C ILE A 10 41.84 -11.44 -7.28
N GLY A 11 41.26 -12.46 -7.95
CA GLY A 11 41.39 -13.86 -7.52
C GLY A 11 40.53 -14.34 -6.34
N GLY A 12 39.30 -14.79 -6.62
CA GLY A 12 38.54 -15.57 -5.66
C GLY A 12 37.23 -16.09 -6.25
N LYS A 13 37.14 -17.39 -6.52
CA LYS A 13 35.88 -18.07 -6.86
C LYS A 13 34.91 -17.91 -5.68
N GLY A 14 33.76 -17.29 -5.93
CA GLY A 14 32.60 -17.31 -5.02
C GLY A 14 32.28 -15.96 -4.38
N LYS A 15 31.34 -15.22 -4.99
CA LYS A 15 30.42 -14.20 -4.44
C LYS A 15 30.05 -13.17 -5.51
N ILE A 16 29.30 -13.57 -6.54
CA ILE A 16 28.73 -12.62 -7.53
C ILE A 16 27.19 -12.52 -7.36
N THR A 17 26.56 -13.44 -6.65
CA THR A 17 25.09 -13.48 -6.49
C THR A 17 24.55 -12.49 -5.45
N GLY A 18 25.37 -12.03 -4.50
CA GLY A 18 24.94 -11.09 -3.44
C GLY A 18 24.93 -9.62 -3.84
N GLN A 19 25.86 -9.17 -4.69
CA GLN A 19 25.98 -7.75 -5.06
C GLN A 19 24.90 -7.28 -6.04
N LEU A 20 24.41 -8.16 -6.92
CA LEU A 20 23.26 -7.85 -7.76
C LEU A 20 22.00 -7.67 -6.92
N ALA A 21 21.74 -8.54 -5.93
CA ALA A 21 20.57 -8.43 -5.06
C ALA A 21 20.52 -7.11 -4.26
N VAL A 22 21.68 -6.63 -3.78
CA VAL A 22 21.79 -5.36 -3.03
C VAL A 22 21.64 -4.14 -3.96
N ALA A 23 22.12 -4.22 -5.21
CA ALA A 23 21.90 -3.15 -6.19
C ALA A 23 20.42 -3.01 -6.60
N TRP A 24 19.65 -4.10 -6.57
CA TRP A 24 18.22 -4.08 -6.92
C TRP A 24 17.32 -3.58 -5.78
N GLU A 25 17.67 -3.84 -4.52
CA GLU A 25 16.93 -3.32 -3.36
C GLU A 25 17.00 -1.77 -3.28
N GLN A 26 18.02 -1.15 -3.89
CA GLN A 26 18.16 0.32 -3.99
C GLN A 26 17.45 0.94 -5.21
N LEU A 27 17.05 0.15 -6.20
CA LEU A 27 16.36 0.63 -7.41
C LEU A 27 14.84 0.63 -7.28
N GLU A 28 14.26 -0.13 -6.33
CA GLU A 28 12.82 -0.12 -6.02
C GLU A 28 12.36 1.15 -5.27
N ASP A 29 13.27 2.00 -4.80
CA ASP A 29 12.99 3.19 -3.99
C ASP A 29 13.12 4.54 -4.73
N LYS A 30 13.26 4.55 -6.07
CA LYS A 30 13.28 5.81 -6.85
C LYS A 30 11.93 6.11 -7.50
N PRO A 31 11.38 7.33 -7.35
CA PRO A 31 10.23 7.75 -8.12
C PRO A 31 10.60 7.83 -9.61
N VAL A 32 9.77 7.24 -10.47
CA VAL A 32 9.88 7.39 -11.92
C VAL A 32 9.27 8.73 -12.30
N THR A 33 10.11 9.74 -12.50
CA THR A 33 9.71 11.00 -13.11
C THR A 33 9.52 10.76 -14.62
N ILE A 34 8.31 10.98 -15.11
CA ILE A 34 7.98 10.91 -16.54
C ILE A 34 8.60 12.12 -17.23
N TRP A 35 9.48 11.88 -18.21
CA TRP A 35 9.86 12.86 -19.23
C TRP A 35 9.62 12.27 -20.62
N GLN A 36 8.78 12.95 -21.40
CA GLN A 36 8.51 12.68 -22.81
C GLN A 36 9.53 13.42 -23.71
N GLY A 37 9.92 12.77 -24.80
CA GLY A 37 10.69 13.32 -25.93
C GLY A 37 12.14 12.83 -25.98
N ALA A 38 12.76 12.52 -27.13
CA ALA A 38 12.34 12.42 -28.52
C ALA A 38 13.37 11.52 -29.26
N ASP A 39 12.94 10.88 -30.35
CA ASP A 39 13.77 10.14 -31.31
C ASP A 39 14.85 11.01 -31.97
N HIS A 40 16.08 10.50 -32.11
CA HIS A 40 16.87 10.49 -33.37
C HIS A 40 18.31 9.96 -33.21
N CYS A 41 18.84 9.48 -34.35
CA CYS A 41 20.24 9.18 -34.70
C CYS A 41 20.77 7.77 -34.43
N ALA A 42 20.35 6.86 -35.31
CA ALA A 42 21.26 5.86 -35.89
C ALA A 42 22.00 6.48 -37.08
N SER A 43 23.34 6.47 -37.07
CA SER A 43 24.18 6.06 -38.20
C SER A 43 25.65 6.33 -37.91
N GLN A 44 26.48 5.50 -38.56
CA GLN A 44 27.88 5.68 -38.93
C GLN A 44 28.97 4.90 -38.17
N MET A 45 29.85 4.38 -39.03
CA MET A 45 31.16 3.75 -38.85
C MET A 45 31.13 2.22 -38.62
N GLY A 46 31.47 1.35 -39.59
CA GLY A 46 32.25 1.53 -40.81
C GLY A 46 33.70 1.06 -40.62
N SER A 47 33.90 -0.24 -40.84
CA SER A 47 35.09 -0.96 -41.35
C SER A 47 36.52 -0.50 -41.01
N LYS A 48 37.31 -1.42 -40.43
CA LYS A 48 38.52 -2.04 -41.04
C LYS A 48 39.36 -2.76 -39.98
N ILE A 49 39.76 -4.01 -40.25
CA ILE A 49 41.16 -4.48 -40.33
C ILE A 49 41.18 -5.99 -40.62
N SER A 50 42.15 -6.37 -41.44
CA SER A 50 42.27 -7.58 -42.25
C SER A 50 43.35 -8.55 -41.76
N LYS A 51 43.28 -9.78 -42.30
CA LYS A 51 44.32 -10.83 -42.52
C LYS A 51 44.66 -11.72 -41.31
N GLN A 52 44.25 -12.99 -41.33
CA GLN A 52 44.80 -14.20 -42.00
C GLN A 52 45.98 -14.87 -41.27
N GLY A 53 45.71 -16.05 -40.71
CA GLY A 53 46.67 -17.02 -40.19
C GLY A 53 45.93 -18.33 -39.87
N SER A 54 46.18 -19.36 -40.68
CA SER A 54 45.55 -20.69 -40.64
C SER A 54 46.21 -21.60 -39.61
N LEU A 55 45.44 -22.42 -38.86
CA LEU A 55 45.57 -23.90 -38.85
C LEU A 55 44.68 -24.56 -37.77
N ARG A 56 43.77 -25.42 -38.26
CA ARG A 56 43.21 -26.66 -37.69
C ARG A 56 42.54 -26.63 -36.31
N VAL A 57 41.21 -26.74 -36.31
CA VAL A 57 40.48 -27.62 -35.38
C VAL A 57 39.35 -28.34 -36.14
N ALA A 58 39.15 -29.59 -35.76
CA ALA A 58 38.37 -30.64 -36.38
C ALA A 58 36.87 -30.36 -36.57
N ASN A 59 36.30 -31.08 -37.54
CA ASN A 59 34.87 -31.38 -37.66
C ASN A 59 34.31 -31.92 -36.34
N ALA A 60 33.27 -31.26 -35.80
CA ALA A 60 32.09 -31.85 -35.19
C ALA A 60 31.26 -30.74 -34.52
N THR A 61 29.95 -30.98 -34.35
CA THR A 61 28.99 -30.19 -33.56
C THR A 61 28.58 -28.82 -34.12
N LEU A 62 27.73 -28.85 -35.15
CA LEU A 62 26.87 -27.71 -35.54
C LEU A 62 25.40 -27.92 -35.15
N GLN A 63 25.15 -28.74 -34.11
CA GLN A 63 23.81 -29.02 -33.59
C GLN A 63 23.64 -28.89 -32.06
N SER A 64 24.69 -28.63 -31.26
CA SER A 64 24.54 -28.50 -29.78
C SER A 64 24.45 -27.05 -29.26
N SER A 65 24.92 -26.05 -30.02
CA SER A 65 25.04 -24.67 -29.51
C SER A 65 23.71 -23.96 -29.24
N THR A 66 22.64 -24.33 -29.95
CA THR A 66 21.29 -23.79 -29.73
C THR A 66 20.62 -24.45 -28.53
N HIS A 67 20.81 -25.76 -28.34
CA HIS A 67 20.25 -26.50 -27.21
C HIS A 67 20.90 -26.10 -25.89
N ASP A 68 22.22 -25.93 -25.84
CA ASP A 68 22.92 -25.50 -24.63
C ASP A 68 22.57 -24.07 -24.24
N SER A 69 22.41 -23.17 -25.22
CA SER A 69 21.96 -21.79 -25.01
C SER A 69 20.50 -21.74 -24.50
N LEU A 70 19.61 -22.55 -25.07
CA LEU A 70 18.21 -22.63 -24.64
C LEU A 70 18.08 -23.24 -23.24
N ILE A 71 18.82 -24.30 -22.93
CA ILE A 71 18.83 -24.91 -21.58
C ILE A 71 19.40 -23.93 -20.57
N SER A 72 20.48 -23.22 -20.90
CA SER A 72 21.05 -22.17 -20.06
C SER A 72 20.06 -21.02 -19.83
N TYR A 73 19.37 -20.57 -20.88
CA TYR A 73 18.34 -19.53 -20.81
C TYR A 73 17.15 -19.96 -19.94
N LEU A 74 16.64 -21.18 -20.12
CA LEU A 74 15.55 -21.74 -19.33
C LEU A 74 15.96 -21.89 -17.86
N THR A 75 17.14 -22.44 -17.59
CA THR A 75 17.67 -22.63 -16.23
C THR A 75 17.88 -21.28 -15.54
N THR A 76 18.49 -20.31 -16.23
CA THR A 76 18.70 -18.95 -15.70
C THR A 76 17.38 -18.23 -15.43
N SER A 77 16.39 -18.38 -16.33
CA SER A 77 15.05 -17.80 -16.13
C SER A 77 14.33 -18.41 -14.92
N ASN A 78 14.46 -19.71 -14.68
CA ASN A 78 13.85 -20.36 -13.52
C ASN A 78 14.51 -19.94 -12.20
N ILE A 79 15.83 -19.77 -12.19
CA ILE A 79 16.56 -19.23 -11.04
C ILE A 79 16.11 -17.78 -10.75
N LEU A 80 16.04 -16.92 -11.77
CA LEU A 80 15.59 -15.53 -11.62
C LEU A 80 14.13 -15.45 -11.15
N ARG A 81 13.24 -16.28 -11.69
CA ARG A 81 11.84 -16.34 -11.26
C ARG A 81 11.70 -16.78 -9.81
N ASN A 82 12.48 -17.77 -9.37
CA ASN A 82 12.48 -18.20 -7.97
C ASN A 82 13.02 -17.11 -7.02
N LEU A 83 14.04 -16.37 -7.43
CA LEU A 83 14.55 -15.23 -6.67
C LEU A 83 13.52 -14.10 -6.54
N VAL A 84 12.79 -13.79 -7.62
CA VAL A 84 11.72 -12.78 -7.60
C VAL A 84 10.49 -13.27 -6.82
N SER A 85 10.21 -14.58 -6.85
CA SER A 85 9.14 -15.23 -6.07
C SER A 85 9.38 -15.17 -4.56
N LYS A 86 10.64 -15.26 -4.13
CA LYS A 86 11.03 -15.35 -2.71
C LYS A 86 10.17 -16.43 -2.01
N HIS A 87 9.40 -16.06 -1.00
CA HIS A 87 8.56 -16.94 -0.19
C HIS A 87 7.12 -17.08 -0.70
N ARG A 88 6.84 -16.86 -2.00
CA ARG A 88 5.49 -17.06 -2.59
C ARG A 88 5.33 -18.48 -3.11
N ARG A 89 4.12 -19.04 -2.95
CA ARG A 89 3.78 -20.37 -3.47
C ARG A 89 3.61 -20.28 -4.98
N ARG A 90 4.28 -21.19 -5.69
CA ARG A 90 4.23 -21.31 -7.15
C ARG A 90 3.55 -22.63 -7.51
N MET A 91 2.87 -22.65 -8.64
CA MET A 91 2.18 -23.84 -9.14
C MET A 91 2.94 -24.40 -10.34
N LEU A 92 3.19 -25.70 -10.29
CA LEU A 92 3.68 -26.47 -11.44
C LEU A 92 2.47 -27.09 -12.16
N ILE A 93 2.15 -26.61 -13.36
CA ILE A 93 1.01 -27.11 -14.14
C ILE A 93 1.48 -27.37 -15.57
N ALA A 94 1.31 -28.60 -16.05
CA ALA A 94 1.71 -29.01 -17.40
C ALA A 94 3.16 -28.62 -17.76
N GLY A 95 4.07 -28.70 -16.78
CA GLY A 95 5.48 -28.31 -16.93
C GLY A 95 5.76 -26.80 -16.80
N TYR A 96 4.74 -25.95 -16.63
CA TYR A 96 4.90 -24.52 -16.37
C TYR A 96 5.00 -24.22 -14.88
N ASP A 97 6.03 -23.48 -14.47
CA ASP A 97 6.22 -22.97 -13.11
C ASP A 97 5.76 -21.50 -13.02
N LEU A 98 4.53 -21.32 -12.54
CA LEU A 98 3.86 -20.03 -12.50
C LEU A 98 3.66 -19.58 -11.05
N ASP A 99 3.95 -18.29 -10.80
CA ASP A 99 3.65 -17.62 -9.54
C ASP A 99 2.14 -17.30 -9.48
N MET A 100 1.36 -18.32 -9.15
CA MET A 100 -0.10 -18.31 -8.99
C MET A 100 -0.51 -19.24 -7.84
N SER A 101 -1.65 -18.99 -7.23
CA SER A 101 -2.18 -19.79 -6.12
C SER A 101 -3.70 -19.67 -6.04
N TYR A 102 -4.39 -20.79 -5.92
CA TYR A 102 -5.81 -20.81 -5.55
C TYR A 102 -5.94 -20.43 -4.08
N ILE A 103 -6.64 -19.33 -3.81
CA ILE A 103 -6.96 -18.90 -2.45
C ILE A 103 -8.20 -19.65 -1.97
N THR A 104 -9.21 -19.74 -2.85
CA THR A 104 -10.36 -20.65 -2.77
C THR A 104 -10.47 -21.42 -4.09
N ASP A 105 -11.45 -22.29 -4.21
CA ASP A 105 -11.69 -23.04 -5.46
C ASP A 105 -12.08 -22.12 -6.63
N ARG A 106 -12.58 -20.91 -6.33
CA ARG A 106 -13.13 -19.95 -7.30
C ARG A 106 -12.40 -18.61 -7.35
N VAL A 107 -11.37 -18.43 -6.52
CA VAL A 107 -10.55 -17.22 -6.47
C VAL A 107 -9.07 -17.59 -6.59
N LEU A 108 -8.44 -17.13 -7.66
CA LEU A 108 -7.02 -17.34 -7.95
C LEU A 108 -6.24 -16.03 -7.86
N ALA A 109 -5.15 -16.03 -7.11
CA ALA A 109 -4.23 -14.90 -7.01
C ALA A 109 -2.94 -15.21 -7.80
N MET A 110 -2.42 -14.23 -8.56
CA MET A 110 -1.16 -14.41 -9.30
C MET A 110 -0.31 -13.14 -9.37
N SER A 111 0.96 -13.31 -9.77
CA SER A 111 1.82 -12.20 -10.20
C SER A 111 1.51 -11.76 -11.64
N PHE A 112 1.96 -10.56 -12.01
CA PHE A 112 1.68 -9.94 -13.30
C PHE A 112 2.04 -10.85 -14.49
N PRO A 113 1.12 -11.07 -15.45
CA PRO A 113 1.40 -11.79 -16.68
C PRO A 113 2.21 -10.88 -17.62
N ALA A 114 3.49 -11.17 -17.76
CA ALA A 114 4.44 -10.33 -18.48
C ALA A 114 4.66 -10.80 -19.93
N GLU A 115 4.78 -9.83 -20.82
CA GLU A 115 5.24 -10.02 -22.19
C GLU A 115 6.75 -9.73 -22.32
N ARG A 116 7.35 -10.24 -23.41
CA ARG A 116 8.73 -9.92 -23.84
C ARG A 116 9.78 -10.17 -22.74
N MET A 117 10.78 -9.30 -22.63
CA MET A 117 11.94 -9.45 -21.72
C MET A 117 11.56 -9.64 -20.24
N ARG A 118 10.40 -9.11 -19.81
CA ARG A 118 9.94 -9.24 -18.42
C ARG A 118 9.41 -10.64 -18.08
N ALA A 119 9.05 -11.43 -19.09
CA ALA A 119 8.70 -12.84 -18.93
C ALA A 119 9.89 -13.69 -18.43
N MET A 120 11.12 -13.18 -18.51
CA MET A 120 12.31 -13.88 -18.00
C MET A 120 12.31 -14.04 -16.47
N TYR A 121 11.63 -13.14 -15.74
CA TYR A 121 11.60 -13.14 -14.27
C TYR A 121 10.20 -13.01 -13.66
N ARG A 122 9.15 -12.82 -14.48
CA ARG A 122 7.73 -12.90 -14.10
C ARG A 122 7.04 -14.04 -14.85
N ASN A 123 5.74 -14.21 -14.59
CA ASN A 123 4.89 -15.18 -15.29
C ASN A 123 4.82 -14.83 -16.79
N PRO A 124 5.27 -15.68 -17.71
CA PRO A 124 5.08 -15.45 -19.14
C PRO A 124 3.57 -15.45 -19.46
N LEU A 125 3.07 -14.39 -20.09
CA LEU A 125 1.64 -14.22 -20.35
C LEU A 125 1.04 -15.41 -21.12
N TRP A 126 1.73 -15.92 -22.14
CA TRP A 126 1.27 -17.06 -22.93
C TRP A 126 1.13 -18.35 -22.11
N GLN A 127 1.99 -18.56 -21.09
CA GLN A 127 1.87 -19.71 -20.19
C GLN A 127 0.68 -19.56 -19.26
N VAL A 128 0.45 -18.35 -18.74
CA VAL A 128 -0.73 -18.05 -17.92
C VAL A 128 -2.00 -18.30 -18.73
N LYS A 129 -2.08 -17.77 -19.95
CA LYS A 129 -3.21 -18.01 -20.87
C LYS A 129 -3.42 -19.51 -21.11
N SER A 130 -2.36 -20.25 -21.46
CA SER A 130 -2.43 -21.69 -21.72
C SER A 130 -2.99 -22.46 -20.51
N VAL A 131 -2.49 -22.17 -19.31
CA VAL A 131 -2.94 -22.81 -18.07
C VAL A 131 -4.41 -22.48 -17.75
N LEU A 132 -4.81 -21.22 -17.91
CA LEU A 132 -6.18 -20.78 -17.65
C LEU A 132 -7.16 -21.35 -18.68
N ASP A 133 -6.83 -21.33 -19.97
CA ASP A 133 -7.66 -21.92 -21.03
C ASP A 133 -7.79 -23.44 -20.86
N MET A 134 -6.71 -24.13 -20.48
CA MET A 134 -6.71 -25.58 -20.26
C MET A 134 -7.58 -26.00 -19.06
N ARG A 135 -7.53 -25.25 -17.95
CA ARG A 135 -8.24 -25.62 -16.71
C ARG A 135 -9.65 -25.02 -16.60
N HIS A 136 -9.84 -23.83 -17.15
CA HIS A 136 -11.02 -22.98 -16.94
C HIS A 136 -11.50 -22.36 -18.24
N GLY A 137 -11.33 -23.04 -19.38
CA GLY A 137 -11.74 -22.54 -20.69
C GLY A 137 -13.17 -21.99 -20.69
N GLY A 138 -13.33 -20.71 -21.05
CA GLY A 138 -14.63 -20.00 -21.04
C GLY A 138 -15.10 -19.52 -19.67
N HIS A 139 -14.49 -19.97 -18.57
CA HIS A 139 -14.95 -19.76 -17.19
C HIS A 139 -13.97 -18.96 -16.32
N TYR A 140 -13.10 -18.13 -16.89
CA TYR A 140 -12.28 -17.22 -16.09
C TYR A 140 -12.41 -15.76 -16.53
N LYS A 141 -12.30 -14.85 -15.56
CA LYS A 141 -12.21 -13.40 -15.75
C LYS A 141 -11.03 -12.87 -14.95
N VAL A 142 -10.24 -12.00 -15.56
CA VAL A 142 -9.00 -11.46 -14.98
C VAL A 142 -9.23 -10.05 -14.45
N TYR A 143 -8.72 -9.76 -13.27
CA TYR A 143 -8.78 -8.46 -12.61
C TYR A 143 -7.36 -7.91 -12.44
N ASN A 144 -7.03 -6.87 -13.21
CA ASN A 144 -5.75 -6.18 -13.17
C ASN A 144 -5.79 -5.03 -12.16
N LEU A 145 -4.97 -5.11 -11.12
CA LEU A 145 -4.87 -4.08 -10.09
C LEU A 145 -3.77 -3.03 -10.34
N CYS A 146 -3.00 -3.16 -11.43
CA CYS A 146 -1.89 -2.26 -11.74
C CYS A 146 -2.38 -1.02 -12.48
N ILE A 147 -2.04 0.16 -11.98
CA ILE A 147 -2.13 1.40 -12.76
C ILE A 147 -0.93 1.55 -13.70
N GLU A 148 0.23 1.06 -13.27
CA GLU A 148 1.51 1.28 -13.92
C GLU A 148 1.76 0.36 -15.13
N GLN A 149 0.93 -0.67 -15.32
CA GLN A 149 1.05 -1.64 -16.41
C GLN A 149 -0.30 -2.22 -16.84
N SER A 150 -0.42 -2.42 -18.15
CA SER A 150 -1.51 -3.13 -18.80
C SER A 150 -0.95 -4.04 -19.88
N TYR A 151 -1.83 -4.86 -20.46
CA TYR A 151 -1.58 -5.73 -21.61
C TYR A 151 -2.86 -5.78 -22.43
N ASP A 152 -2.78 -6.21 -23.69
CA ASP A 152 -3.97 -6.32 -24.54
C ASP A 152 -4.96 -7.34 -23.95
N PRO A 153 -6.20 -6.93 -23.59
CA PRO A 153 -7.22 -7.81 -23.05
C PRO A 153 -7.60 -8.99 -23.97
N SER A 154 -7.36 -8.88 -25.27
CA SER A 154 -7.65 -9.94 -26.25
C SER A 154 -6.96 -11.26 -25.91
N HIS A 155 -5.81 -11.21 -25.23
CA HIS A 155 -5.09 -12.38 -24.75
C HIS A 155 -5.89 -13.25 -23.78
N PHE A 156 -6.85 -12.66 -23.07
CA PHE A 156 -7.73 -13.33 -22.12
C PHE A 156 -9.18 -13.27 -22.59
N HIS A 157 -9.39 -13.33 -23.91
CA HIS A 157 -10.71 -13.32 -24.55
C HIS A 157 -11.54 -12.09 -24.19
N SER A 158 -10.88 -10.94 -24.00
CA SER A 158 -11.48 -9.68 -23.58
C SER A 158 -12.21 -9.73 -22.23
N ARG A 159 -11.94 -10.76 -21.40
CA ARG A 159 -12.47 -10.88 -20.04
C ARG A 159 -11.47 -10.33 -19.02
N VAL A 160 -11.08 -9.07 -19.18
CA VAL A 160 -10.16 -8.37 -18.27
C VAL A 160 -10.83 -7.09 -17.77
N GLU A 161 -10.88 -6.92 -16.45
CA GLU A 161 -11.29 -5.67 -15.79
C GLU A 161 -10.09 -5.02 -15.11
N THR A 162 -10.07 -3.70 -15.07
CA THR A 162 -8.99 -2.94 -14.44
C THR A 162 -9.51 -2.18 -13.24
N PHE A 163 -8.90 -2.41 -12.08
CA PHE A 163 -9.14 -1.69 -10.83
C PHE A 163 -7.81 -1.07 -10.39
N PRO A 164 -7.46 0.12 -10.91
CA PRO A 164 -6.10 0.65 -10.81
C PRO A 164 -5.75 1.09 -9.39
N ILE A 165 -4.70 0.51 -8.82
CA ILE A 165 -4.19 0.84 -7.48
C ILE A 165 -2.68 1.10 -7.58
N ASP A 166 -2.25 2.25 -7.06
CA ASP A 166 -0.83 2.59 -6.90
C ASP A 166 -0.07 1.53 -6.10
N ASP A 167 1.18 1.28 -6.47
CA ASP A 167 2.00 0.36 -5.70
C ASP A 167 2.24 0.90 -4.28
N ASN A 168 2.04 0.03 -3.29
CA ASN A 168 2.10 0.38 -1.86
C ASN A 168 1.06 1.43 -1.42
N HIS A 169 -0.03 1.64 -2.17
CA HIS A 169 -1.21 2.37 -1.71
C HIS A 169 -2.35 1.43 -1.31
N VAL A 170 -3.41 2.04 -0.80
CA VAL A 170 -4.74 1.50 -0.54
C VAL A 170 -5.75 2.09 -1.56
N PRO A 171 -6.73 1.31 -2.04
CA PRO A 171 -7.79 1.80 -2.91
C PRO A 171 -8.84 2.59 -2.11
N ALA A 172 -9.62 3.41 -2.81
CA ALA A 172 -10.78 4.05 -2.22
C ALA A 172 -11.88 3.01 -1.90
N LEU A 173 -12.62 3.21 -0.81
CA LEU A 173 -13.70 2.29 -0.40
C LEU A 173 -14.80 2.09 -1.46
N PRO A 174 -15.22 3.12 -2.23
CA PRO A 174 -16.13 2.91 -3.36
C PRO A 174 -15.57 1.98 -4.45
N MET A 175 -14.25 2.00 -4.67
CA MET A 175 -13.60 1.08 -5.61
C MET A 175 -13.59 -0.35 -5.07
N ILE A 176 -13.39 -0.54 -3.76
CA ILE A 176 -13.52 -1.85 -3.11
C ILE A 176 -14.93 -2.42 -3.29
N LYS A 177 -15.97 -1.59 -3.08
CA LYS A 177 -17.37 -1.98 -3.31
C LYS A 177 -17.59 -2.44 -4.74
N LEU A 178 -17.25 -1.60 -5.72
CA LEU A 178 -17.41 -1.92 -7.14
C LEU A 178 -16.66 -3.19 -7.53
N PHE A 179 -15.45 -3.39 -6.99
CA PHE A 179 -14.67 -4.60 -7.21
C PHE A 179 -15.40 -5.85 -6.68
N CYS A 180 -15.85 -5.83 -5.43
CA CYS A 180 -16.52 -6.98 -4.82
C CYS A 180 -17.80 -7.34 -5.57
N GLU A 181 -18.63 -6.35 -5.92
CA GLU A 181 -19.86 -6.54 -6.70
C GLU A 181 -19.57 -7.09 -8.10
N ASN A 182 -18.51 -6.64 -8.77
CA ASN A 182 -18.13 -7.15 -10.09
C ASN A 182 -17.64 -8.60 -10.03
N VAL A 183 -16.81 -8.93 -9.04
CA VAL A 183 -16.34 -10.31 -8.80
C VAL A 183 -17.51 -11.22 -8.47
N ASP A 184 -18.40 -10.78 -7.57
CA ASP A 184 -19.57 -11.56 -7.16
C ASP A 184 -20.54 -11.80 -8.33
N SER A 185 -20.81 -10.76 -9.13
CA SER A 185 -21.63 -10.85 -10.33
C SER A 185 -21.07 -11.87 -11.33
N TRP A 186 -19.74 -11.87 -11.56
CA TRP A 186 -19.10 -12.86 -12.43
C TRP A 186 -19.21 -14.28 -11.87
N LEU A 187 -18.94 -14.46 -10.57
CA LEU A 187 -18.97 -15.77 -9.94
C LEU A 187 -20.40 -16.32 -9.79
N SER A 188 -21.40 -15.47 -9.72
CA SER A 188 -22.81 -15.88 -9.65
C SER A 188 -23.38 -16.38 -10.98
N GLN A 189 -22.75 -16.06 -12.12
CA GLN A 189 -23.24 -16.46 -13.45
C GLN A 189 -23.10 -17.97 -13.73
N ASP A 190 -22.05 -18.61 -13.23
CA ASP A 190 -21.80 -20.05 -13.41
C ASP A 190 -20.93 -20.57 -12.27
N PRO A 191 -21.25 -21.70 -11.61
CA PRO A 191 -20.44 -22.28 -10.53
C PRO A 191 -19.01 -22.64 -10.94
N LYS A 192 -18.73 -22.82 -12.24
CA LYS A 192 -17.38 -23.05 -12.78
C LYS A 192 -16.57 -21.77 -12.92
N ASN A 193 -17.20 -20.60 -12.83
CA ASN A 193 -16.50 -19.34 -13.01
C ASN A 193 -15.42 -19.14 -11.95
N LEU A 194 -14.27 -18.65 -12.41
CA LEU A 194 -13.06 -18.34 -11.66
C LEU A 194 -12.75 -16.84 -11.77
N ALA A 195 -12.50 -16.19 -10.64
CA ALA A 195 -11.94 -14.85 -10.58
C ALA A 195 -10.43 -14.91 -10.43
N VAL A 196 -9.69 -14.33 -11.39
CA VAL A 196 -8.22 -14.30 -11.40
C VAL A 196 -7.75 -12.89 -11.08
N ILE A 197 -7.20 -12.67 -9.89
CA ILE A 197 -6.82 -11.33 -9.41
C ILE A 197 -5.30 -11.21 -9.36
N HIS A 198 -4.76 -10.13 -9.93
CA HIS A 198 -3.32 -9.91 -9.92
C HIS A 198 -2.92 -8.44 -9.76
N CYS A 199 -1.71 -8.24 -9.26
CA CYS A 199 -0.99 -6.97 -9.34
C CYS A 199 0.40 -7.26 -9.90
N MET A 200 1.41 -6.46 -9.57
CA MET A 200 2.81 -6.77 -9.91
C MET A 200 3.27 -8.09 -9.30
N ALA A 201 3.45 -8.13 -7.98
CA ALA A 201 3.98 -9.31 -7.30
C ALA A 201 2.91 -10.32 -6.88
N GLY A 202 1.62 -9.97 -6.98
CA GLY A 202 0.53 -10.81 -6.49
C GLY A 202 0.59 -11.00 -4.96
N LYS A 203 0.94 -9.96 -4.21
CA LYS A 203 1.13 -10.02 -2.75
C LYS A 203 0.27 -9.00 -2.00
N GLY A 204 0.67 -7.74 -1.94
CA GLY A 204 0.01 -6.68 -1.18
C GLY A 204 -1.35 -6.27 -1.76
N ARG A 205 -1.37 -5.54 -2.89
CA ARG A 205 -2.60 -5.11 -3.59
C ARG A 205 -3.56 -6.28 -3.86
N THR A 206 -3.05 -7.37 -4.44
CA THR A 206 -3.85 -8.59 -4.66
C THR A 206 -4.41 -9.15 -3.37
N GLY A 207 -3.61 -9.22 -2.31
CA GLY A 207 -4.08 -9.75 -1.04
C GLY A 207 -5.15 -8.88 -0.41
N LEU A 208 -4.99 -7.57 -0.45
CA LEU A 208 -6.01 -6.62 -0.01
C LEU A 208 -7.34 -6.87 -0.74
N MET A 209 -7.33 -6.87 -2.08
CA MET A 209 -8.55 -7.04 -2.88
C MET A 209 -9.17 -8.44 -2.75
N VAL A 210 -8.35 -9.48 -2.61
CA VAL A 210 -8.84 -10.83 -2.31
C VAL A 210 -9.48 -10.88 -0.92
N CYS A 211 -8.84 -10.31 0.10
CA CYS A 211 -9.36 -10.35 1.47
C CYS A 211 -10.68 -9.57 1.61
N VAL A 212 -10.81 -8.39 1.00
CA VAL A 212 -12.09 -7.65 1.02
C VAL A 212 -13.20 -8.41 0.32
N TYR A 213 -12.91 -9.17 -0.74
CA TYR A 213 -13.91 -10.05 -1.37
C TYR A 213 -14.27 -11.25 -0.48
N LEU A 214 -13.30 -11.90 0.17
CA LEU A 214 -13.61 -12.97 1.12
C LEU A 214 -14.46 -12.47 2.29
N VAL A 215 -14.18 -11.26 2.77
CA VAL A 215 -15.00 -10.57 3.78
C VAL A 215 -16.39 -10.29 3.23
N TYR A 216 -16.52 -9.82 1.99
CA TYR A 216 -17.81 -9.66 1.31
C TYR A 216 -18.61 -10.96 1.24
N CYS A 217 -17.95 -12.12 1.14
CA CYS A 217 -18.58 -13.44 1.20
C CYS A 217 -18.92 -13.93 2.63
N GLY A 218 -18.76 -13.10 3.67
CA GLY A 218 -19.12 -13.43 5.05
C GLY A 218 -17.97 -13.92 5.94
N MET A 219 -16.72 -13.86 5.47
CA MET A 219 -15.55 -14.20 6.29
C MET A 219 -15.19 -13.04 7.23
N THR A 220 -14.60 -13.32 8.40
CA THR A 220 -14.01 -12.26 9.22
C THR A 220 -12.76 -11.68 8.54
N ALA A 221 -12.43 -10.42 8.81
CA ALA A 221 -11.24 -9.79 8.26
C ALA A 221 -9.94 -10.54 8.61
N GLU A 222 -9.84 -11.05 9.85
CA GLU A 222 -8.65 -11.76 10.32
C GLU A 222 -8.52 -13.13 9.63
N ASP A 223 -9.62 -13.87 9.50
CA ASP A 223 -9.64 -15.16 8.79
C ASP A 223 -9.30 -14.99 7.30
N ALA A 224 -9.81 -13.94 6.66
CA ALA A 224 -9.51 -13.64 5.26
C ALA A 224 -8.02 -13.35 5.06
N LEU A 225 -7.44 -12.51 5.93
CA LEU A 225 -6.02 -12.17 5.91
C LEU A 225 -5.15 -13.42 6.14
N GLN A 226 -5.55 -14.28 7.09
CA GLN A 226 -4.83 -15.50 7.43
C GLN A 226 -4.93 -16.57 6.33
N LEU A 227 -6.12 -16.76 5.76
CA LEU A 227 -6.34 -17.65 4.62
C LEU A 227 -5.47 -17.23 3.44
N TYR A 228 -5.49 -15.95 3.08
CA TYR A 228 -4.65 -15.44 2.00
C TYR A 228 -3.16 -15.63 2.28
N ALA A 229 -2.70 -15.33 3.50
CA ALA A 229 -1.31 -15.51 3.89
C ALA A 229 -0.85 -16.98 3.76
N SER A 230 -1.67 -17.90 4.26
CA SER A 230 -1.37 -19.34 4.23
C SER A 230 -1.39 -19.91 2.80
N LYS A 231 -2.31 -19.47 1.94
CA LYS A 231 -2.43 -19.96 0.56
C LYS A 231 -1.41 -19.33 -0.38
N ARG A 232 -1.07 -18.05 -0.20
CA ARG A 232 -0.21 -17.31 -1.13
C ARG A 232 1.27 -17.39 -0.79
N THR A 233 1.63 -17.56 0.48
CA THR A 233 3.02 -17.51 0.93
C THR A 233 3.44 -18.77 1.71
N THR A 234 4.74 -19.01 1.80
CA THR A 234 5.32 -20.11 2.59
C THR A 234 5.69 -19.68 4.01
N ASN A 235 5.79 -18.37 4.27
CA ASN A 235 6.13 -17.80 5.57
C ASN A 235 4.93 -17.13 6.27
N ASN A 236 3.71 -17.37 5.81
CA ASN A 236 2.47 -16.74 6.30
C ASN A 236 2.52 -15.21 6.35
N GLN A 237 3.27 -14.57 5.45
CA GLN A 237 3.33 -13.12 5.32
C GLN A 237 2.61 -12.71 4.03
N GLY A 238 1.27 -12.73 4.03
CA GLY A 238 0.42 -12.31 2.91
C GLY A 238 0.37 -10.80 2.75
N VAL A 239 -0.72 -10.18 3.24
CA VAL A 239 -0.87 -8.73 3.34
C VAL A 239 -0.11 -8.24 4.57
N SER A 240 1.12 -7.79 4.37
CA SER A 240 2.03 -7.38 5.44
C SER A 240 2.09 -5.87 5.68
N ILE A 241 1.41 -5.06 4.85
CA ILE A 241 1.38 -3.59 5.00
C ILE A 241 0.24 -3.26 5.98
N PRO A 242 0.53 -2.66 7.15
CA PRO A 242 -0.50 -2.30 8.15
C PRO A 242 -1.67 -1.53 7.58
N SER A 243 -1.46 -0.52 6.74
CA SER A 243 -2.56 0.24 6.16
C SER A 243 -3.45 -0.58 5.23
N GLN A 244 -2.91 -1.58 4.52
CA GLN A 244 -3.73 -2.51 3.74
C GLN A 244 -4.59 -3.37 4.66
N ARG A 245 -4.03 -3.90 5.75
CA ARG A 245 -4.82 -4.64 6.76
C ARG A 245 -5.91 -3.78 7.39
N ARG A 246 -5.60 -2.51 7.71
CA ARG A 246 -6.56 -1.52 8.22
C ARG A 246 -7.73 -1.32 7.26
N TYR A 247 -7.49 -1.27 5.96
CA TYR A 247 -8.56 -1.13 4.96
C TYR A 247 -9.42 -2.39 4.82
N VAL A 248 -8.88 -3.59 5.08
CA VAL A 248 -9.72 -4.80 5.21
C VAL A 248 -10.67 -4.67 6.42
N GLN A 249 -10.18 -4.11 7.53
CA GLN A 249 -11.00 -3.87 8.72
C GLN A 249 -12.06 -2.79 8.50
N TYR A 250 -11.69 -1.67 7.86
CA TYR A 250 -12.64 -0.62 7.47
C TYR A 250 -13.75 -1.15 6.55
N TRP A 251 -13.37 -2.05 5.63
CA TRP A 251 -14.33 -2.71 4.77
C TRP A 251 -15.27 -3.62 5.56
N ALA A 252 -14.72 -4.44 6.46
CA ALA A 252 -15.51 -5.35 7.30
C ALA A 252 -16.55 -4.61 8.15
N SER A 253 -16.19 -3.45 8.73
CA SER A 253 -17.13 -2.65 9.52
C SER A 253 -18.18 -1.91 8.68
N ALA A 254 -18.00 -1.82 7.36
CA ALA A 254 -18.97 -1.23 6.44
C ALA A 254 -19.99 -2.25 5.90
N LEU A 255 -19.90 -3.53 6.25
CA LEU A 255 -20.80 -4.57 5.77
C LEU A 255 -21.86 -4.95 6.81
N THR A 256 -23.07 -5.22 6.34
CA THR A 256 -24.12 -5.83 7.15
C THR A 256 -24.68 -7.04 6.43
N PHE A 257 -24.71 -8.19 7.11
CA PHE A 257 -25.18 -9.43 6.52
C PHE A 257 -26.65 -9.67 6.89
N PRO A 258 -27.54 -9.89 5.91
CA PRO A 258 -28.94 -10.18 6.19
C PRO A 258 -29.09 -11.49 6.97
N ARG A 259 -29.91 -11.49 8.02
CA ARG A 259 -30.24 -12.70 8.79
C ARG A 259 -31.42 -13.41 8.13
N GLY A 260 -31.20 -14.55 7.46
CA GLY A 260 -32.28 -15.33 6.83
C GLY A 260 -31.83 -16.51 5.97
N ILE A 261 -32.78 -17.31 5.48
CA ILE A 261 -32.55 -18.59 4.76
C ILE A 261 -31.96 -18.38 3.34
N ASN A 262 -32.07 -17.17 2.80
CA ASN A 262 -31.49 -16.79 1.51
C ASN A 262 -30.33 -15.81 1.75
N ASN A 263 -29.12 -16.35 1.94
CA ASN A 263 -27.88 -15.57 2.12
C ASN A 263 -27.50 -14.85 0.81
N GLY A 264 -28.18 -13.73 0.52
CA GLY A 264 -27.80 -12.80 -0.54
C GLY A 264 -26.50 -12.04 -0.23
N PRO A 265 -26.00 -11.22 -1.17
CA PRO A 265 -24.84 -10.36 -0.92
C PRO A 265 -25.10 -9.43 0.28
N PRO A 266 -24.05 -9.03 1.02
CA PRO A 266 -24.21 -8.11 2.14
C PRO A 266 -24.63 -6.71 1.68
N ASP A 267 -25.33 -6.00 2.55
CA ASP A 267 -25.56 -4.57 2.40
C ASP A 267 -24.25 -3.82 2.68
N VAL A 268 -23.86 -2.95 1.75
CA VAL A 268 -22.63 -2.15 1.84
C VAL A 268 -22.96 -0.74 2.30
N ASN A 269 -22.74 -0.48 3.58
CA ASN A 269 -22.96 0.79 4.28
C ASN A 269 -21.64 1.55 4.43
N LEU A 270 -21.16 2.13 3.32
CA LEU A 270 -19.97 2.99 3.38
C LEU A 270 -20.25 4.23 4.24
N PRO A 271 -19.34 4.61 5.15
CA PRO A 271 -19.55 5.82 5.94
C PRO A 271 -19.55 7.04 5.02
N PRO A 272 -20.35 8.08 5.34
CA PRO A 272 -20.37 9.30 4.56
C PRO A 272 -18.97 9.92 4.52
N SER A 273 -18.64 10.58 3.41
CA SER A 273 -17.40 11.34 3.32
C SER A 273 -17.37 12.40 4.41
N CYS A 274 -16.31 12.37 5.23
CA CYS A 274 -16.15 13.27 6.36
C CYS A 274 -14.88 14.09 6.16
N SER A 275 -15.02 15.42 6.08
CA SER A 275 -13.87 16.32 6.08
C SER A 275 -13.34 16.49 7.51
N ARG A 276 -12.03 16.51 7.69
CA ARG A 276 -11.35 16.71 8.97
C ARG A 276 -10.22 17.71 8.80
N GLU A 277 -10.05 18.60 9.78
CA GLU A 277 -8.93 19.52 9.85
C GLU A 277 -7.74 18.87 10.55
N LEU A 278 -6.68 18.48 9.84
CA LEU A 278 -5.43 18.09 10.47
C LEU A 278 -4.77 19.33 11.09
N ARG A 279 -4.67 19.34 12.42
CA ARG A 279 -4.14 20.46 13.21
C ARG A 279 -2.69 20.24 13.62
N ARG A 280 -2.30 18.97 13.79
CA ARG A 280 -1.01 18.64 14.41
C ARG A 280 -0.49 17.26 14.05
N ILE A 281 0.83 17.16 13.95
CA ILE A 281 1.57 15.90 13.84
C ILE A 281 2.64 15.88 14.93
N ARG A 282 2.64 14.84 15.77
CA ARG A 282 3.65 14.64 16.81
C ARG A 282 4.29 13.26 16.73
N LEU A 283 5.59 13.21 16.97
CA LEU A 283 6.32 11.97 17.16
C LEU A 283 6.94 11.97 18.55
N TYR A 284 6.50 11.04 19.39
CA TYR A 284 7.05 10.82 20.72
C TYR A 284 8.22 9.85 20.70
N ASP A 285 9.14 10.03 21.65
CA ASP A 285 10.26 9.12 21.91
C ASP A 285 11.11 8.82 20.66
N ILE A 286 11.49 9.89 19.95
CA ILE A 286 12.34 9.83 18.76
C ILE A 286 13.80 9.88 19.15
N VAL A 287 14.62 8.91 18.77
CA VAL A 287 16.06 8.94 19.05
C VAL A 287 16.87 9.30 17.79
N ASN A 288 18.07 9.86 17.99
CA ASN A 288 19.07 10.09 16.95
C ASN A 288 18.65 11.06 15.81
N THR A 289 17.59 11.87 16.00
CA THR A 289 17.24 12.96 15.08
C THR A 289 16.46 14.07 15.78
N ASP A 290 16.69 15.30 15.35
CA ASP A 290 16.01 16.50 15.86
C ASP A 290 14.91 16.99 14.92
N SER A 291 14.75 16.34 13.75
CA SER A 291 13.73 16.69 12.77
C SER A 291 13.31 15.51 11.91
N VAL A 292 12.04 15.50 11.50
CA VAL A 292 11.48 14.57 10.51
C VAL A 292 10.60 15.36 9.56
N PHE A 293 10.80 15.18 8.26
CA PHE A 293 9.99 15.82 7.22
C PHE A 293 8.79 14.95 6.90
N PHE A 294 7.68 15.57 6.48
CA PHE A 294 6.50 14.83 6.08
C PHE A 294 5.85 15.45 4.84
N VAL A 295 5.13 14.60 4.10
CA VAL A 295 4.23 14.96 3.00
C VAL A 295 2.88 14.33 3.27
N VAL A 296 1.83 15.15 3.30
CA VAL A 296 0.44 14.74 3.40
C VAL A 296 -0.16 14.75 2.01
N SER A 297 -0.86 13.68 1.65
CA SER A 297 -1.55 13.54 0.38
C SER A 297 -2.91 12.90 0.57
N GLU A 298 -3.87 13.23 -0.29
CA GLU A 298 -5.18 12.56 -0.34
C GLU A 298 -5.44 12.01 -1.74
N LEU A 299 -6.36 11.05 -1.86
CA LEU A 299 -6.79 10.53 -3.15
C LEU A 299 -7.84 11.47 -3.76
N GLN A 300 -7.50 12.07 -4.90
CA GLN A 300 -8.40 12.98 -5.61
C GLN A 300 -9.33 12.22 -6.55
N GLU A 301 -10.63 12.47 -6.45
CA GLU A 301 -11.61 11.96 -7.40
C GLU A 301 -11.55 12.73 -8.72
N ILE A 302 -11.45 12.00 -9.83
CA ILE A 302 -11.52 12.56 -11.18
C ILE A 302 -12.84 12.08 -11.82
N PRO A 303 -13.73 12.99 -12.23
CA PRO A 303 -15.01 12.62 -12.85
C PRO A 303 -14.82 11.65 -14.03
N GLY A 304 -15.61 10.57 -14.02
CA GLY A 304 -15.58 9.55 -15.07
C GLY A 304 -14.37 8.62 -15.05
N GLN A 305 -13.46 8.75 -14.07
CA GLN A 305 -12.32 7.84 -13.91
C GLN A 305 -12.44 7.03 -12.63
N LEU A 306 -12.14 5.74 -12.73
CA LEU A 306 -12.05 4.85 -11.57
C LEU A 306 -10.76 5.12 -10.76
N TYR A 307 -9.67 5.46 -11.44
CA TYR A 307 -8.40 5.79 -10.79
C TYR A 307 -8.48 7.14 -10.08
N ARG A 308 -7.99 7.17 -8.84
CA ARG A 308 -7.88 8.39 -8.03
C ARG A 308 -6.40 8.65 -7.75
N PRO A 309 -5.75 9.64 -8.39
CA PRO A 309 -4.35 9.92 -8.11
C PRO A 309 -4.17 10.52 -6.73
N SER A 310 -3.00 10.26 -6.14
CA SER A 310 -2.61 10.91 -4.89
C SER A 310 -2.09 12.33 -5.14
N VAL A 311 -2.66 13.32 -4.45
CA VAL A 311 -2.31 14.75 -4.58
C VAL A 311 -1.73 15.25 -3.26
N GLU A 312 -0.56 15.92 -3.33
CA GLU A 312 0.04 16.60 -2.17
C GLU A 312 -0.82 17.78 -1.73
N VAL A 313 -1.26 17.75 -0.47
CA VAL A 313 -2.07 18.82 0.14
C VAL A 313 -1.27 19.66 1.14
N ALA A 314 -0.26 19.05 1.77
CA ALA A 314 0.63 19.75 2.68
C ALA A 314 1.99 19.05 2.79
N LYS A 315 3.02 19.81 3.17
CA LYS A 315 4.32 19.28 3.58
C LYS A 315 4.91 20.14 4.68
N GLY A 316 5.78 19.55 5.48
CA GLY A 316 6.40 20.26 6.59
C GLY A 316 7.50 19.46 7.25
N SER A 317 7.90 19.93 8.42
CA SER A 317 8.88 19.24 9.27
C SER A 317 8.43 19.29 10.72
N CYS A 318 8.40 18.13 11.36
CA CYS A 318 8.34 18.02 12.81
C CYS A 318 9.72 18.33 13.37
N ARG A 319 9.80 19.18 14.39
CA ARG A 319 11.08 19.61 15.01
C ARG A 319 11.00 19.44 16.52
N GLN A 320 12.17 19.32 17.16
CA GLN A 320 12.28 19.15 18.59
C GLN A 320 11.58 20.28 19.36
N VAL A 321 10.75 19.92 20.33
CA VAL A 321 10.12 20.87 21.25
C VAL A 321 11.18 21.36 22.24
N ARG A 322 11.43 22.68 22.29
CA ARG A 322 12.37 23.31 23.24
C ARG A 322 11.60 24.08 24.32
N GLN A 323 12.15 24.10 25.53
CA GLN A 323 11.61 24.85 26.66
C GLN A 323 11.56 26.36 26.31
N GLY A 324 10.40 27.01 26.51
CA GLY A 324 10.19 28.42 26.13
C GLY A 324 9.68 28.66 24.71
N TYR A 325 9.35 27.61 23.94
CA TYR A 325 8.71 27.77 22.63
C TYR A 325 7.27 28.27 22.82
N HIS A 326 7.04 29.57 22.58
CA HIS A 326 5.71 30.17 22.64
C HIS A 326 4.87 29.71 21.43
N ARG A 327 3.80 28.98 21.72
CA ARG A 327 2.75 28.60 20.76
C ARG A 327 2.10 29.88 20.22
N THR A 328 2.09 30.08 18.91
CA THR A 328 1.43 31.25 18.30
C THR A 328 -0.07 31.08 18.19
N TYR A 329 -0.56 29.84 18.02
CA TYR A 329 -2.00 29.54 17.90
C TYR A 329 -2.24 28.08 18.31
N SER A 330 -3.02 27.83 19.37
CA SER A 330 -3.46 26.49 19.74
C SER A 330 -4.88 26.58 20.30
N PRO A 331 -5.89 25.97 19.66
CA PRO A 331 -7.09 25.59 20.40
C PRO A 331 -6.61 24.59 21.47
N ARG A 332 -6.73 24.96 22.74
CA ARG A 332 -6.24 24.18 23.89
C ARG A 332 -7.05 22.91 24.15
N TYR A 333 -7.98 22.56 23.27
CA TYR A 333 -8.94 21.49 23.46
C TYR A 333 -9.13 20.66 22.19
N TYR A 334 -9.32 19.36 22.38
CA TYR A 334 -9.79 18.45 21.35
C TYR A 334 -10.96 17.63 21.86
N ILE A 335 -11.78 17.14 20.93
CA ILE A 335 -13.04 16.44 21.21
C ILE A 335 -12.78 14.94 21.13
N SER A 336 -12.98 14.25 22.24
CA SER A 336 -12.98 12.79 22.30
C SER A 336 -14.40 12.30 22.58
N PHE A 337 -14.82 11.24 21.89
CA PHE A 337 -16.05 10.54 22.19
C PHE A 337 -15.67 9.28 22.97
N VAL A 338 -16.23 9.12 24.16
CA VAL A 338 -16.09 7.89 24.95
C VAL A 338 -17.22 6.95 24.53
N GLU A 339 -16.88 5.78 24.02
CA GLU A 339 -17.85 4.70 23.83
C GLU A 339 -18.05 4.06 25.21
N ASP A 340 -19.28 3.94 25.69
CA ASP A 340 -19.56 3.24 26.94
C ASP A 340 -19.11 1.77 26.75
N ASP A 341 -18.11 1.35 27.51
CA ASP A 341 -17.66 -0.04 27.53
C ASP A 341 -18.86 -0.91 27.96
N GLU A 342 -19.32 -1.81 27.08
CA GLU A 342 -20.41 -2.76 27.35
C GLU A 342 -20.03 -3.73 28.49
N ASP A 343 -20.21 -3.30 29.73
CA ASP A 343 -20.43 -4.20 30.86
C ASP A 343 -21.91 -4.62 30.89
N GLY A 344 -22.27 -5.53 29.97
CA GLY A 344 -23.26 -6.60 30.19
C GLY A 344 -24.59 -6.28 30.89
N LYS A 345 -25.18 -5.10 30.72
CA LYS A 345 -26.55 -4.83 31.14
C LYS A 345 -27.35 -4.23 30.01
N THR A 346 -28.21 -5.06 29.44
CA THR A 346 -29.36 -4.67 28.63
C THR A 346 -30.18 -3.64 29.40
N SER A 347 -30.19 -2.40 28.92
CA SER A 347 -31.27 -1.44 29.17
C SER A 347 -31.79 -0.96 27.82
N ASP A 348 -33.08 -1.17 27.62
CA ASP A 348 -33.87 -0.76 26.47
C ASP A 348 -33.89 0.77 26.27
N SER A 349 -33.93 1.15 24.99
CA SER A 349 -34.45 2.39 24.40
C SER A 349 -33.68 3.72 24.53
N ASP A 350 -33.63 4.37 23.35
CA ASP A 350 -33.45 5.79 23.01
C ASP A 350 -32.05 6.42 23.13
N HIS A 351 -31.48 6.67 21.94
CA HIS A 351 -30.51 7.73 21.61
C HIS A 351 -29.63 8.23 22.77
N GLN A 352 -28.71 7.39 23.24
CA GLN A 352 -27.66 7.86 24.14
C GLN A 352 -26.67 8.69 23.31
N GLU A 353 -26.80 10.02 23.40
CA GLU A 353 -25.85 10.95 22.77
C GLU A 353 -24.43 10.64 23.24
N PRO A 354 -23.45 10.53 22.33
CA PRO A 354 -22.10 10.15 22.72
C PRO A 354 -21.53 11.18 23.70
N HIS A 355 -20.97 10.71 24.81
CA HIS A 355 -20.35 11.58 25.81
C HIS A 355 -19.15 12.32 25.20
N VAL A 356 -19.35 13.61 24.92
CA VAL A 356 -18.32 14.51 24.40
C VAL A 356 -17.41 14.94 25.55
N VAL A 357 -16.15 14.50 25.51
CA VAL A 357 -15.11 14.95 26.42
C VAL A 357 -14.24 15.97 25.72
N VAL A 358 -14.20 17.17 26.30
CA VAL A 358 -13.27 18.24 25.91
C VAL A 358 -11.98 18.01 26.68
N GLN A 359 -10.97 17.43 26.04
CA GLN A 359 -9.68 17.22 26.70
C GLN A 359 -8.77 18.40 26.45
N MET A 360 -8.24 18.98 27.54
CA MET A 360 -7.20 20.00 27.43
C MET A 360 -5.88 19.38 26.99
N ASP A 361 -5.20 20.00 26.02
CA ASP A 361 -3.80 19.70 25.70
C ASP A 361 -2.91 20.23 26.83
N THR A 362 -2.88 19.50 27.95
CA THR A 362 -1.94 19.77 29.03
C THR A 362 -0.57 19.29 28.59
N GLU A 363 0.37 20.22 28.43
CA GLU A 363 1.76 19.88 28.18
C GLU A 363 2.29 19.03 29.33
N SER A 364 2.37 17.71 29.12
CA SER A 364 3.00 16.83 30.07
C SER A 364 4.49 17.16 30.13
N SER A 365 5.03 17.34 31.33
CA SER A 365 6.46 17.59 31.54
C SER A 365 7.35 16.47 30.95
N ILE A 366 6.76 15.29 30.71
CA ILE A 366 7.41 14.16 30.02
C ILE A 366 7.82 14.50 28.57
N ILE A 367 7.18 15.49 27.94
CA ILE A 367 7.51 15.98 26.59
C ILE A 367 8.91 16.62 26.55
N TYR A 368 9.39 17.13 27.68
CA TYR A 368 10.76 17.65 27.81
C TYR A 368 11.77 16.58 28.26
N GLN A 369 11.30 15.46 28.81
CA GLN A 369 12.14 14.36 29.26
C GLN A 369 12.44 13.35 28.14
N LYS A 370 11.48 13.17 27.22
CA LYS A 370 11.65 12.37 26.00
C LYS A 370 11.78 13.28 24.80
N THR A 371 12.62 12.90 23.84
CA THR A 371 12.77 13.61 22.57
C THR A 371 11.48 13.56 21.77
N CYS A 372 10.75 14.68 21.80
CA CYS A 372 9.49 14.86 21.10
C CYS A 372 9.68 15.78 19.89
N LEU A 373 9.25 15.33 18.71
CA LEU A 373 9.17 16.15 17.52
C LEU A 373 7.72 16.56 17.28
N ASP A 374 7.48 17.83 16.96
CA ASP A 374 6.13 18.36 16.82
C ASP A 374 6.01 19.29 15.62
N HIS A 375 4.82 19.34 15.05
CA HIS A 375 4.44 20.26 14.00
C HIS A 375 2.98 20.68 14.19
N TYR A 376 2.75 21.98 14.32
CA TYR A 376 1.44 22.60 14.31
C TYR A 376 1.21 23.28 12.96
N PHE A 377 0.03 23.07 12.39
CA PHE A 377 -0.38 23.78 11.19
C PHE A 377 -0.98 25.13 11.59
N GLU A 378 -0.33 26.24 11.21
CA GLU A 378 -0.85 27.61 11.44
C GLU A 378 -2.26 27.78 10.85
N LYS A 379 -2.44 27.22 9.65
CA LYS A 379 -3.74 27.01 9.02
C LYS A 379 -3.99 25.51 8.95
N PRO A 380 -4.99 24.96 9.68
CA PRO A 380 -5.28 23.53 9.63
C PRO A 380 -5.49 23.03 8.20
N VAL A 381 -5.00 21.83 7.93
CA VAL A 381 -5.08 21.22 6.59
C VAL A 381 -6.39 20.44 6.52
N GLU A 382 -7.28 20.86 5.63
CA GLU A 382 -8.52 20.14 5.37
C GLU A 382 -8.22 18.86 4.57
N LEU A 383 -8.72 17.73 5.06
CA LEU A 383 -8.51 16.41 4.48
C LEU A 383 -9.85 15.69 4.37
N SER A 384 -10.05 14.96 3.27
CA SER A 384 -11.26 14.15 3.08
C SER A 384 -10.96 12.82 2.40
N GLY A 385 -11.71 11.78 2.78
CA GLY A 385 -11.55 10.42 2.27
C GLY A 385 -10.23 9.78 2.68
N ASP A 386 -9.55 9.18 1.70
CA ASP A 386 -8.35 8.36 1.87
C ASP A 386 -7.09 9.24 1.89
N VAL A 387 -6.40 9.25 3.03
CA VAL A 387 -5.23 10.09 3.30
C VAL A 387 -3.99 9.22 3.45
N ARG A 388 -2.86 9.71 2.95
CA ARG A 388 -1.52 9.15 3.14
C ARG A 388 -0.58 10.21 3.69
N ILE A 389 0.16 9.88 4.74
CA ILE A 389 1.25 10.71 5.26
C ILE A 389 2.56 9.95 5.16
N ILE A 390 3.52 10.49 4.41
CA ILE A 390 4.86 9.91 4.24
C ILE A 390 5.87 10.71 5.03
N PHE A 391 6.73 10.03 5.78
CA PHE A 391 7.78 10.63 6.60
C PHE A 391 9.16 10.38 6.00
N TYR A 392 10.03 11.39 6.06
CA TYR A 392 11.36 11.42 5.47
C TYR A 392 12.40 11.93 6.46
N GLU A 393 13.62 11.42 6.35
CA GLU A 393 14.76 11.88 7.15
C GLU A 393 15.15 13.32 6.78
N LYS A 394 15.12 13.63 5.48
CA LYS A 394 15.46 14.93 4.89
C LYS A 394 14.51 15.19 3.72
N MET A 395 14.27 16.46 3.37
CA MET A 395 13.43 16.85 2.21
C MET A 395 13.84 16.13 0.91
N ILE A 396 15.13 15.86 0.75
CA ILE A 396 15.70 15.07 -0.35
C ILE A 396 16.46 13.92 0.32
N GLY A 397 15.72 12.90 0.75
CA GLY A 397 16.25 11.78 1.52
C GLY A 397 15.41 10.52 1.38
N GLY A 398 15.87 9.44 2.00
CA GLY A 398 15.13 8.18 2.01
C GLY A 398 13.84 8.29 2.83
N ARG A 399 12.77 7.68 2.32
CA ARG A 399 11.52 7.49 3.07
C ARG A 399 11.79 6.67 4.33
N LEU A 400 11.26 7.10 5.46
CA LEU A 400 11.37 6.41 6.73
C LEU A 400 10.26 5.38 6.88
N PHE A 401 9.02 5.84 6.73
CA PHE A 401 7.78 5.08 6.79
C PHE A 401 6.63 5.94 6.26
N TYR A 402 5.45 5.36 6.14
CA TYR A 402 4.21 6.10 5.88
C TYR A 402 3.04 5.45 6.59
N VAL A 403 1.89 6.13 6.56
CA VAL A 403 0.63 5.60 7.05
C VAL A 403 -0.48 6.03 6.11
N CYS A 404 -1.44 5.15 5.85
CA CYS A 404 -2.69 5.50 5.20
C CYS A 404 -3.88 5.23 6.12
N PHE A 405 -4.84 6.14 6.11
CA PHE A 405 -6.10 6.04 6.86
C PHE A 405 -7.22 6.68 6.04
N ASN A 406 -8.45 6.56 6.53
CA ASN A 406 -9.61 7.21 5.92
C ASN A 406 -10.27 8.09 6.99
N THR A 407 -10.57 9.33 6.63
CA THR A 407 -11.08 10.37 7.54
C THR A 407 -12.46 10.05 8.11
N SER A 408 -13.28 9.27 7.42
CA SER A 408 -14.60 8.83 7.88
C SER A 408 -14.54 7.81 9.03
N PHE A 409 -13.39 7.17 9.26
CA PHE A 409 -13.17 6.22 10.36
C PHE A 409 -12.48 6.86 11.57
N ILE A 410 -12.22 8.17 11.51
CA ILE A 410 -11.71 8.93 12.63
C ILE A 410 -12.88 9.15 13.59
N LYS A 411 -12.95 8.37 14.66
CA LYS A 411 -13.97 8.54 15.71
C LYS A 411 -13.67 9.77 16.57
N ASN A 412 -12.44 9.88 17.05
CA ASN A 412 -11.99 10.95 17.95
C ASN A 412 -11.15 12.01 17.22
N SER A 413 -10.88 13.15 17.86
CA SER A 413 -9.89 14.12 17.37
C SER A 413 -8.44 13.62 17.35
N LEU A 414 -8.18 12.33 17.57
CA LEU A 414 -6.84 11.76 17.72
C LEU A 414 -6.70 10.43 16.99
N LEU A 415 -5.62 10.29 16.22
CA LEU A 415 -5.12 9.00 15.73
C LEU A 415 -3.70 8.76 16.27
N GLN A 416 -3.46 7.56 16.77
CA GLN A 416 -2.16 7.15 17.28
C GLN A 416 -1.69 5.88 16.55
N PHE A 417 -0.40 5.87 16.21
CA PHE A 417 0.23 4.77 15.48
C PHE A 417 1.52 4.34 16.20
N THR A 418 1.58 3.06 16.55
CA THR A 418 2.79 2.43 17.08
C THR A 418 3.72 2.01 15.92
N PRO A 419 4.97 1.58 16.17
CA PRO A 419 5.84 1.07 15.11
C PRO A 419 5.23 -0.09 14.30
N GLY A 420 4.34 -0.88 14.89
CA GLY A 420 3.63 -1.98 14.22
C GLY A 420 2.58 -1.50 13.21
N ASP A 421 2.12 -0.26 13.34
CA ASP A 421 1.07 0.34 12.50
C ASP A 421 1.61 1.13 11.30
N LEU A 422 2.95 1.29 11.24
CA LEU A 422 3.64 2.09 10.24
C LEU A 422 4.07 1.24 9.03
N ASP A 423 3.75 1.74 7.86
CA ASP A 423 4.05 1.05 6.62
C ASP A 423 5.51 1.24 6.20
N LYS A 424 6.12 0.16 5.71
CA LYS A 424 7.51 0.12 5.22
C LYS A 424 8.52 0.70 6.21
N LEU A 425 8.26 0.56 7.51
CA LEU A 425 9.20 0.95 8.56
C LEU A 425 10.50 0.13 8.41
N GLY A 426 11.52 0.76 7.81
CA GLY A 426 12.81 0.14 7.51
C GLY A 426 13.73 0.09 8.72
N LYS A 427 14.97 -0.36 8.53
CA LYS A 427 16.00 -0.35 9.60
C LYS A 427 16.24 1.07 10.14
N ARG A 428 16.32 2.07 9.25
CA ARG A 428 16.51 3.48 9.61
C ARG A 428 15.32 4.07 10.36
N GLY A 429 14.10 3.78 9.92
CA GLY A 429 12.89 4.18 10.63
C GLY A 429 12.80 3.50 12.01
N ARG A 430 13.12 2.21 12.12
CA ARG A 430 13.18 1.54 13.43
C ARG A 430 14.25 2.11 14.35
N SER A 431 15.41 2.49 13.84
CA SER A 431 16.50 3.03 14.68
C SER A 431 16.22 4.41 15.27
N MET A 432 15.17 5.11 14.81
CA MET A 432 14.70 6.36 15.41
C MET A 432 13.50 6.17 16.34
N CYS A 433 12.82 5.02 16.31
CA CYS A 433 11.71 4.75 17.22
C CYS A 433 12.27 4.24 18.55
N GLY A 434 12.16 5.04 19.61
CA GLY A 434 12.42 4.62 20.98
C GLY A 434 11.39 3.59 21.48
N PRO A 435 11.59 3.03 22.69
CA PRO A 435 10.73 1.97 23.26
C PRO A 435 9.26 2.37 23.43
N SER A 436 8.97 3.67 23.59
CA SER A 436 7.64 4.24 23.73
C SER A 436 7.25 5.12 22.53
N PHE A 437 7.84 4.84 21.35
CA PHE A 437 7.53 5.60 20.14
C PHE A 437 6.03 5.58 19.84
N CYS A 438 5.49 6.75 19.52
CA CYS A 438 4.13 6.93 19.04
C CYS A 438 4.07 8.08 18.04
N LEU A 439 3.46 7.85 16.89
CA LEU A 439 3.04 8.89 15.97
C LEU A 439 1.60 9.29 16.31
N GLU A 440 1.37 10.57 16.56
CA GLU A 440 0.08 11.14 16.91
C GLU A 440 -0.35 12.18 15.89
N LEU A 441 -1.57 12.04 15.38
CA LEU A 441 -2.22 12.99 14.48
C LEU A 441 -3.45 13.56 15.18
N THR A 442 -3.53 14.89 15.29
CA THR A 442 -4.66 15.57 15.93
C THR A 442 -5.53 16.26 14.90
N PHE A 443 -6.84 16.05 15.00
CA PHE A 443 -7.85 16.56 14.07
C PHE A 443 -8.86 17.48 14.76
N GLY A 444 -9.35 18.47 14.04
CA GLY A 444 -10.53 19.24 14.40
C GLY A 444 -11.84 18.45 14.27
N PRO A 445 -12.98 19.06 14.62
CA PRO A 445 -14.30 18.45 14.49
C PRO A 445 -14.61 18.07 13.03
N ALA A 446 -15.53 17.11 12.85
CA ALA A 446 -16.00 16.69 11.54
C ALA A 446 -16.66 17.85 10.82
N ASN A 447 -16.41 17.99 9.52
CA ASN A 447 -17.12 18.92 8.63
C ASN A 447 -17.19 20.34 9.22
N SER A 448 -16.05 20.89 9.69
CA SER A 448 -15.98 22.20 10.34
C SER A 448 -16.58 23.36 9.52
N LYS A 449 -16.72 23.20 8.20
CA LYS A 449 -17.42 24.13 7.30
C LYS A 449 -18.95 23.99 7.30
N CYS A 450 -19.49 22.88 7.80
CA CYS A 450 -20.92 22.58 7.88
C CYS A 450 -21.47 22.80 9.30
N SER A 451 -20.60 22.82 10.32
CA SER A 451 -20.95 23.14 11.70
C SER A 451 -20.81 24.64 11.98
N GLU A 452 -21.76 25.45 11.51
CA GLU A 452 -22.22 26.58 12.33
C GLU A 452 -23.06 26.00 13.47
N LEU A 453 -22.40 25.37 14.45
CA LEU A 453 -23.04 25.18 15.74
C LEU A 453 -23.11 26.55 16.40
N PRO A 454 -24.25 26.92 17.03
CA PRO A 454 -24.36 28.18 17.75
C PRO A 454 -23.37 28.11 18.91
N PHE A 455 -22.22 28.77 18.76
CA PHE A 455 -21.37 29.09 19.89
C PHE A 455 -22.24 29.85 20.88
N VAL A 456 -22.38 29.28 22.09
CA VAL A 456 -22.81 30.03 23.26
C VAL A 456 -21.79 31.15 23.43
N SER A 457 -22.17 32.31 22.91
CA SER A 457 -21.50 33.57 23.17
C SER A 457 -21.98 34.06 24.53
N ASN A 458 -21.03 34.61 25.27
CA ASN A 458 -21.19 35.34 26.54
C ASN A 458 -21.30 34.45 27.78
N VAL A 459 -20.14 34.07 28.30
CA VAL A 459 -19.93 34.16 29.76
C VAL A 459 -18.99 35.34 29.96
N ASP A 460 -19.59 36.51 30.20
CA ASP A 460 -18.88 37.69 30.68
C ASP A 460 -18.33 37.38 32.08
N PHE A 461 -17.00 37.31 32.19
CA PHE A 461 -16.31 37.41 33.47
C PHE A 461 -16.00 38.88 33.74
N SER A 462 -17.04 39.63 34.07
CA SER A 462 -16.91 40.94 34.69
C SER A 462 -18.16 41.18 35.53
N ASP A 463 -18.12 40.72 36.78
CA ASP A 463 -18.70 41.42 37.95
C ASP A 463 -18.46 40.55 39.19
N GLY A 464 -17.78 41.14 40.19
CA GLY A 464 -17.51 40.44 41.45
C GLY A 464 -16.29 40.94 42.22
N LEU A 465 -15.99 42.23 42.18
CA LEU A 465 -15.16 42.91 43.18
C LEU A 465 -15.86 44.22 43.54
N GLU A 466 -16.79 44.17 44.50
CA GLU A 466 -16.98 45.18 45.55
C GLU A 466 -18.14 44.78 46.49
N GLU A 467 -17.93 45.05 47.78
CA GLU A 467 -18.88 45.08 48.92
C GLU A 467 -19.44 43.75 49.49
N MET A 468 -18.73 43.15 50.46
CA MET A 468 -18.91 43.36 51.92
C MET A 468 -17.95 42.51 52.74
#